data_AF-A0A834I444-F1
#
_entry.id   AF-A0A834I444-F1
#
_cell.length_a   1.000
_cell.length_b   1.000
_cell.length_c   1.000
_cell.angle_alpha   90.00
_cell.angle_beta   90.00
_cell.angle_gamma   90.00
#
_symmetry.space_group_name_H-M   'P 1'
#
loop_
_entity.id
_entity.type
_entity.pdbx_description
1 polymer ?
#
loop_
_entity_poly.entity_id
_entity_poly.type
_entity_poly.pdbx_seq_one_letter_code
_entity_poly.pdbx_strand_id
1 'polypeptide(L)'
;MKFRFNGDADCPDWILAEIYNLSRLSSVKLKLLGQIVAQAIINPPLQMEKVDKLFVDSKLDTDINLKACIACLTFIFSSTIRFSCDSSALQTELQQLGLPREHSISIKKILDEYSSSLIDHFRSQSLKVNRLEDVSSKVDETTKCAVLSLSTTHDNNTETLLLAPNTVDDLLRELVNIKTKMENLKQVM
;
A
#
# COMPACT_ATOMS: atom_id res chain seq x y z
N MET A 1 12.45 17.91 -13.95
CA MET A 1 12.57 16.65 -14.72
C MET A 1 11.45 15.73 -14.24
N LYS A 2 10.65 15.18 -15.16
CA LYS A 2 9.50 14.34 -14.79
C LYS A 2 9.99 12.95 -14.36
N PHE A 3 9.61 12.50 -13.17
CA PHE A 3 10.00 11.20 -12.62
C PHE A 3 8.81 10.24 -12.60
N ARG A 4 8.99 9.03 -13.15
CA ARG A 4 7.94 8.01 -13.22
C ARG A 4 7.61 7.46 -11.84
N PHE A 5 8.58 7.38 -10.92
CA PHE A 5 8.31 7.00 -9.53
C PHE A 5 7.41 8.02 -8.80
N ASN A 6 7.26 9.24 -9.32
CA ASN A 6 6.37 10.29 -8.79
C ASN A 6 5.20 10.59 -9.74
N GLY A 7 4.85 9.67 -10.64
CA GLY A 7 3.72 9.83 -11.56
C GLY A 7 3.92 10.91 -12.62
N ASP A 8 5.15 11.00 -13.17
CA ASP A 8 5.58 12.00 -14.15
C ASP A 8 5.53 13.45 -13.64
N ALA A 9 5.51 13.64 -12.32
CA ALA A 9 5.67 14.92 -11.65
C ALA A 9 7.15 15.19 -11.29
N ASP A 10 7.46 16.45 -11.00
CA ASP A 10 8.75 16.82 -10.42
C ASP A 10 8.90 16.25 -9.00
N CYS A 11 10.13 15.95 -8.61
CA CYS A 11 10.44 15.50 -7.25
C CYS A 11 10.30 16.68 -6.28
N PRO A 12 9.60 16.53 -5.14
CA PRO A 12 9.45 17.63 -4.19
C PRO A 12 10.79 18.01 -3.53
N ASP A 13 10.97 19.30 -3.27
CA ASP A 13 12.24 19.88 -2.82
C ASP A 13 12.79 19.27 -1.52
N TRP A 14 11.90 18.86 -0.61
CA TRP A 14 12.30 18.19 0.64
C TRP A 14 12.95 16.82 0.40
N ILE A 15 12.54 16.09 -0.65
CA ILE A 15 13.17 14.83 -1.05
C ILE A 15 14.53 15.09 -1.68
N LEU A 16 14.64 16.14 -2.51
CA LEU A 16 15.91 16.52 -3.11
C LEU A 16 16.97 16.87 -2.05
N ALA A 17 16.58 17.65 -1.04
CA ALA A 17 17.44 17.95 0.10
C ALA A 17 17.86 16.68 0.85
N GLU A 18 16.96 15.72 1.00
CA GLU A 18 17.24 14.49 1.74
C GLU A 18 18.03 13.46 0.92
N ILE A 19 17.92 13.47 -0.41
CA ILE A 19 18.74 12.64 -1.29
C ILE A 19 20.22 12.97 -1.14
N TYR A 20 20.56 14.24 -0.94
CA TYR A 20 21.92 14.64 -0.61
C TYR A 20 22.38 13.99 0.72
N ASN A 21 21.53 13.99 1.75
CA ASN A 21 21.84 13.35 3.03
C ASN A 21 21.97 11.82 2.90
N LEU A 22 21.09 11.17 2.13
CA LEU A 22 21.16 9.73 1.85
C LEU A 22 22.43 9.35 1.06
N SER A 23 22.93 10.24 0.19
CA SER A 23 24.17 10.01 -0.57
C SER A 23 25.43 10.00 0.29
N ARG A 24 25.39 10.67 1.46
CA ARG A 24 26.50 10.72 2.43
C ARG A 24 26.59 9.47 3.30
N LEU A 25 25.52 8.68 3.38
CA LEU A 25 25.50 7.42 4.10
C LEU A 25 26.31 6.35 3.36
N SER A 26 26.76 5.31 4.06
CA SER A 26 27.34 4.15 3.39
C SER A 26 26.25 3.33 2.70
N SER A 27 26.59 2.66 1.59
CA SER A 27 25.65 1.80 0.84
C SER A 27 25.06 0.69 1.72
N VAL A 28 25.85 0.18 2.67
CA VAL A 28 25.44 -0.84 3.64
C VAL A 28 24.40 -0.28 4.62
N LYS A 29 24.63 0.92 5.18
CA LYS A 29 23.68 1.56 6.10
C LYS A 29 22.37 1.90 5.39
N LEU A 30 22.45 2.45 4.17
CA LEU A 30 21.26 2.76 3.39
C LEU A 30 20.46 1.50 3.08
N LYS A 31 21.12 0.39 2.74
CA LYS A 31 20.47 -0.89 2.49
C LYS A 31 19.73 -1.41 3.73
N LEU A 32 20.40 -1.42 4.89
CA LEU A 32 19.80 -1.84 6.16
C LEU A 32 18.61 -0.93 6.55
N LEU A 33 18.76 0.38 6.40
CA LEU A 33 17.69 1.34 6.64
C LEU A 33 16.50 1.08 5.70
N GLY A 34 16.76 0.89 4.40
CA GLY A 34 15.73 0.59 3.42
C GLY A 34 14.96 -0.69 3.73
N GLN A 35 15.63 -1.74 4.21
CA GLN A 35 14.96 -2.99 4.64
C GLN A 35 14.07 -2.77 5.86
N ILE A 36 14.55 -2.03 6.87
CA ILE A 36 13.75 -1.68 8.05
C ILE A 36 12.53 -0.86 7.66
N VAL A 37 12.69 0.12 6.76
CA VAL A 37 11.60 0.96 6.28
C VAL A 37 10.59 0.14 5.49
N ALA A 38 11.02 -0.71 4.55
CA ALA A 38 10.13 -1.58 3.80
C ALA A 38 9.32 -2.51 4.73
N GLN A 39 9.97 -3.09 5.74
CA GLN A 39 9.30 -3.94 6.72
C GLN A 39 8.36 -3.16 7.64
N ALA A 40 8.71 -1.93 8.00
CA ALA A 40 7.86 -1.07 8.81
C ALA A 40 6.60 -0.59 8.06
N ILE A 41 6.66 -0.47 6.73
CA ILE A 41 5.47 -0.20 5.92
C ILE A 41 4.52 -1.40 5.96
N ILE A 42 5.03 -2.63 5.94
CA ILE A 42 4.20 -3.86 5.92
C ILE A 42 3.65 -4.20 7.31
N ASN A 43 4.48 -4.09 8.36
CA ASN A 43 4.14 -4.45 9.73
C ASN A 43 4.54 -3.32 10.70
N PRO A 44 3.65 -2.34 10.97
CA PRO A 44 3.87 -1.38 12.05
C PRO A 44 3.87 -2.10 13.41
N PRO A 45 4.73 -1.73 14.38
CA PRO A 45 5.43 -0.46 14.52
C PRO A 45 6.90 -0.43 14.04
N LEU A 46 7.33 0.75 13.60
CA LEU A 46 8.70 1.06 13.20
C LEU A 46 9.64 1.03 14.42
N GLN A 47 10.58 0.09 14.45
CA GLN A 47 11.53 -0.08 15.55
C GLN A 47 12.63 0.98 15.48
N MET A 48 12.33 2.22 15.92
CA MET A 48 13.29 3.33 15.96
C MET A 48 14.57 2.96 16.73
N GLU A 49 14.47 2.14 17.78
CA GLU A 49 15.64 1.67 18.53
C GLU A 49 16.68 0.90 17.69
N LYS A 50 16.22 0.15 16.67
CA LYS A 50 17.13 -0.57 15.76
C LYS A 50 17.79 0.38 14.77
N VAL A 51 17.05 1.42 14.36
CA VAL A 51 17.60 2.47 13.51
C VAL A 51 18.63 3.27 14.31
N ASP A 52 18.32 3.73 15.51
CA ASP A 52 19.26 4.49 16.34
C ASP A 52 20.55 3.70 16.59
N LYS A 53 20.46 2.39 16.88
CA LYS A 53 21.64 1.51 17.04
C LYS A 53 22.51 1.40 15.78
N LEU A 54 21.94 1.51 14.58
CA LEU A 54 22.70 1.48 13.31
C LEU A 54 23.48 2.78 13.06
N PHE A 55 23.10 3.88 13.73
CA PHE A 55 23.66 5.22 13.52
C PHE A 55 24.48 5.74 14.73
N VAL A 56 24.50 5.03 15.86
CA VAL A 56 25.32 5.37 17.05
C VAL A 56 26.83 5.31 16.76
N ASP A 57 27.27 4.50 15.80
CA ASP A 57 28.69 4.18 15.59
C ASP A 57 29.45 5.14 14.66
N SER A 58 28.83 6.22 14.17
CA SER A 58 29.51 7.10 13.20
C SER A 58 29.32 8.57 13.46
N LYS A 59 30.44 9.25 13.74
CA LYS A 59 30.57 10.70 13.94
C LYS A 59 30.08 11.58 12.77
N LEU A 60 29.75 10.98 11.63
CA LEU A 60 29.19 11.64 10.44
C LEU A 60 27.65 11.76 10.48
N ASP A 61 26.99 11.07 11.42
CA ASP A 61 25.55 10.86 11.43
C ASP A 61 24.79 11.85 12.33
N THR A 62 25.48 12.65 13.15
CA THR A 62 24.84 13.61 14.08
C THR A 62 24.14 14.78 13.37
N ASP A 63 24.54 15.12 12.15
CA ASP A 63 23.88 16.15 11.34
C ASP A 63 22.74 15.59 10.47
N ILE A 64 22.63 14.26 10.36
CA ILE A 64 21.65 13.61 9.47
C ILE A 64 20.36 13.37 10.25
N ASN A 65 19.27 13.94 9.75
CA ASN A 65 17.96 13.76 10.38
C ASN A 65 17.39 12.39 9.99
N LEU A 66 17.65 11.38 10.83
CA LEU A 66 17.21 10.00 10.64
C LEU A 66 15.73 9.84 10.27
N LYS A 67 14.87 10.65 10.89
CA LYS A 67 13.43 10.66 10.62
C LYS A 67 13.12 11.15 9.21
N ALA A 68 13.86 12.14 8.72
CA ALA A 68 13.71 12.65 7.37
C ALA A 68 14.22 11.61 6.34
N CYS A 69 15.33 10.93 6.60
CA CYS A 69 15.81 9.81 5.78
C CYS A 69 14.79 8.67 5.70
N ILE A 70 14.19 8.28 6.84
CA ILE A 70 13.11 7.30 6.89
C ILE A 70 11.91 7.78 6.07
N ALA A 71 11.45 9.02 6.27
CA ALA A 71 10.32 9.58 5.54
C ALA A 71 10.57 9.62 4.02
N CYS A 72 11.80 9.96 3.62
CA CYS A 72 12.23 9.98 2.23
C CYS A 72 12.17 8.57 1.62
N LEU A 73 12.74 7.55 2.28
CA LEU A 73 12.67 6.17 1.82
C LEU A 73 11.23 5.64 1.78
N THR A 74 10.43 5.94 2.79
CA THR A 74 9.00 5.56 2.84
C THR A 74 8.25 6.17 1.66
N PHE A 75 8.50 7.45 1.38
CA PHE A 75 7.89 8.13 0.23
C PHE A 75 8.34 7.50 -1.08
N ILE A 76 9.65 7.26 -1.27
CA ILE A 76 10.18 6.64 -2.49
C ILE A 76 9.51 5.27 -2.72
N PHE A 77 9.48 4.40 -1.71
CA PHE A 77 8.84 3.09 -1.83
C PHE A 77 7.33 3.20 -2.11
N SER A 78 6.61 4.01 -1.33
CA SER A 78 5.17 4.18 -1.48
C SER A 78 4.80 4.75 -2.85
N SER A 79 5.50 5.80 -3.31
CA SER A 79 5.27 6.41 -4.62
C SER A 79 5.62 5.45 -5.76
N THR A 80 6.74 4.72 -5.67
CA THR A 80 7.10 3.73 -6.69
C THR A 80 6.02 2.67 -6.87
N ILE A 81 5.47 2.15 -5.77
CA ILE A 81 4.41 1.14 -5.79
C ILE A 81 3.09 1.73 -6.26
N ARG A 82 2.73 2.93 -5.79
CA ARG A 82 1.51 3.64 -6.18
C ARG A 82 1.45 3.89 -7.68
N PHE A 83 2.56 4.27 -8.30
CA PHE A 83 2.64 4.55 -9.73
C PHE A 83 3.06 3.33 -10.57
N SER A 84 3.17 2.14 -9.95
CA SER A 84 3.60 0.91 -10.63
C SER A 84 4.87 1.11 -11.48
N CYS A 85 5.84 1.86 -10.93
CA CYS A 85 7.07 2.17 -11.62
C CYS A 85 8.01 0.96 -11.59
N ASP A 86 8.65 0.67 -12.72
CA ASP A 86 9.58 -0.46 -12.84
C ASP A 86 10.84 -0.24 -12.01
N SER A 87 11.34 -1.28 -11.35
CA SER A 87 12.50 -1.20 -10.46
C SER A 87 13.77 -0.73 -11.18
N SER A 88 13.91 -0.98 -12.50
CA SER A 88 15.03 -0.48 -13.29
C SER A 88 14.89 1.02 -13.64
N ALA A 89 13.67 1.49 -13.84
CA ALA A 89 13.37 2.90 -14.04
C ALA A 89 13.65 3.68 -12.74
N LEU A 90 13.19 3.19 -11.59
CA LEU A 90 13.48 3.77 -10.28
C LEU A 90 14.99 3.92 -10.06
N GLN A 91 15.78 2.88 -10.36
CA GLN A 91 17.24 2.93 -10.21
C GLN A 91 17.88 4.06 -11.02
N THR A 92 17.37 4.31 -12.24
CA THR A 92 17.87 5.36 -13.14
C THR A 92 17.46 6.74 -12.63
N GLU A 93 16.22 6.88 -12.17
CA GLU A 93 15.67 8.12 -11.61
C GLU A 93 16.37 8.53 -10.32
N LEU A 94 16.64 7.59 -9.41
CA LEU A 94 17.42 7.84 -8.20
C LEU A 94 18.85 8.30 -8.50
N GLN A 95 19.48 7.74 -9.55
CA GLN A 95 20.80 8.22 -10.01
C GLN A 95 20.74 9.64 -10.58
N GLN A 96 19.69 9.97 -11.35
CA GLN A 96 19.48 11.33 -11.86
C GLN A 96 19.25 12.35 -10.75
N LEU A 97 18.63 11.93 -9.64
CA LEU A 97 18.42 12.76 -8.46
C LEU A 97 19.70 12.98 -7.63
N GLY A 98 20.79 12.25 -7.92
CA GLY A 98 22.09 12.42 -7.25
C GLY A 98 22.49 11.29 -6.30
N LEU A 99 21.74 10.18 -6.23
CA LEU A 99 22.20 9.01 -5.48
C LEU A 99 23.32 8.30 -6.23
N PRO A 100 24.42 7.92 -5.54
CA PRO A 100 25.46 7.13 -6.18
C PRO A 100 24.93 5.76 -6.62
N ARG A 101 25.50 5.22 -7.69
CA ARG A 101 25.02 3.99 -8.36
C ARG A 101 24.81 2.80 -7.42
N GLU A 102 25.72 2.63 -6.45
CA GLU A 102 25.65 1.55 -5.44
C GLU A 102 24.41 1.65 -4.53
N HIS A 103 23.99 2.86 -4.18
CA HIS A 103 22.79 3.11 -3.39
C HIS A 103 21.53 2.77 -4.17
N SER A 104 21.46 3.22 -5.42
CA SER A 104 20.31 2.96 -6.29
C SER A 104 20.14 1.46 -6.59
N ILE A 105 21.25 0.71 -6.76
CA ILE A 105 21.21 -0.75 -6.90
C ILE A 105 20.70 -1.41 -5.62
N SER A 106 21.10 -0.90 -4.45
CA SER A 106 20.67 -1.44 -3.16
C SER A 106 19.18 -1.22 -2.92
N ILE A 107 18.66 -0.02 -3.22
CA ILE A 107 17.23 0.31 -3.14
C ILE A 107 16.42 -0.55 -4.12
N LYS A 108 16.91 -0.73 -5.35
CA LYS A 108 16.27 -1.61 -6.35
C LYS A 108 16.09 -3.03 -5.81
N LYS A 109 17.14 -3.64 -5.24
CA LYS A 109 17.09 -5.01 -4.71
C LYS A 109 16.07 -5.14 -3.58
N ILE A 110 15.99 -4.14 -2.70
CA ILE A 110 14.99 -4.11 -1.62
C ILE A 110 13.59 -4.01 -2.21
N LEU A 111 13.38 -3.12 -3.18
CA LEU A 111 12.06 -3.01 -3.81
C LEU A 111 11.66 -4.31 -4.50
N ASP A 112 12.56 -4.97 -5.24
CA ASP A 112 12.27 -6.26 -5.89
C ASP A 112 11.85 -7.32 -4.86
N GLU A 113 12.57 -7.41 -3.74
CA GLU A 113 12.31 -8.36 -2.64
C GLU A 113 10.96 -8.09 -1.94
N TYR A 114 10.64 -6.82 -1.67
CA TYR A 114 9.44 -6.43 -0.92
C TYR A 114 8.26 -6.02 -1.81
N SER A 115 8.40 -6.00 -3.13
CA SER A 115 7.40 -5.52 -4.10
C SER A 115 6.04 -6.17 -3.91
N SER A 116 5.99 -7.50 -3.92
CA SER A 116 4.75 -8.28 -3.76
C SER A 116 4.07 -7.98 -2.43
N SER A 117 4.82 -8.01 -1.34
CA SER A 117 4.30 -7.79 0.02
C SER A 117 3.81 -6.35 0.22
N LEU A 118 4.53 -5.36 -0.31
CA LEU A 118 4.13 -3.97 -0.25
C LEU A 118 2.91 -3.71 -1.13
N ILE A 119 2.84 -4.28 -2.34
CA ILE A 119 1.65 -4.20 -3.20
C ILE A 119 0.44 -4.79 -2.49
N ASP A 120 0.57 -5.95 -1.86
CA ASP A 120 -0.53 -6.59 -1.13
C ASP A 120 -0.96 -5.78 0.10
N HIS A 121 -0.02 -5.20 0.84
CA HIS A 121 -0.31 -4.30 1.95
C HIS A 121 -0.98 -2.99 1.49
N PHE A 122 -0.48 -2.33 0.44
CA PHE A 122 -1.15 -1.16 -0.11
C PHE A 122 -2.50 -1.52 -0.75
N ARG A 123 -2.68 -2.74 -1.27
CA ARG A 123 -3.97 -3.24 -1.76
C ARG A 123 -4.98 -3.54 -0.66
N SER A 124 -4.54 -3.89 0.56
CA SER A 124 -5.41 -4.08 1.72
C SER A 124 -5.76 -2.75 2.39
N GLN A 125 -4.87 -1.75 2.32
CA GLN A 125 -5.13 -0.39 2.80
C GLN A 125 -5.83 0.53 1.76
N SER A 126 -5.84 0.15 0.48
CA SER A 126 -6.51 0.92 -0.56
C SER A 126 -8.03 0.86 -0.37
N LEU A 127 -8.69 2.01 -0.50
CA LEU A 127 -10.15 2.16 -0.44
C LEU A 127 -10.81 1.32 -1.55
N LYS A 128 -11.11 0.06 -1.23
CA LYS A 128 -11.97 -0.78 -2.06
C LYS A 128 -13.41 -0.60 -1.61
N VAL A 129 -14.33 -0.87 -2.53
CA VAL A 129 -15.73 -1.10 -2.16
C VAL A 129 -15.73 -2.22 -1.11
N ASN A 130 -16.38 -1.97 0.04
CA ASN A 130 -16.52 -2.93 1.12
C ASN A 130 -16.93 -4.29 0.54
N ARG A 131 -16.04 -5.27 0.65
CA ARG A 131 -16.31 -6.61 0.13
C ARG A 131 -17.26 -7.29 1.10
N LEU A 132 -18.37 -7.77 0.57
CA LEU A 132 -19.30 -8.62 1.30
C LEU A 132 -18.60 -9.97 1.57
N GLU A 133 -18.33 -10.27 2.84
CA GLU A 133 -17.64 -11.51 3.24
C GLU A 133 -18.62 -12.64 3.49
N ASP A 134 -19.70 -12.35 4.22
CA ASP A 134 -20.71 -13.33 4.56
C ASP A 134 -22.13 -12.74 4.46
N VAL A 135 -23.06 -13.59 4.05
CA VAL A 135 -24.49 -13.30 3.94
C VAL A 135 -25.24 -14.40 4.67
N SER A 136 -25.81 -14.08 5.83
CA SER A 136 -26.69 -15.00 6.54
C SER A 136 -28.14 -14.58 6.39
N SER A 137 -29.03 -15.53 6.13
CA SER A 137 -30.46 -15.32 6.09
C SER A 137 -31.14 -16.13 7.19
N LYS A 138 -32.07 -15.49 7.90
CA LYS A 138 -32.95 -16.15 8.87
C LYS A 138 -34.39 -15.71 8.59
N VAL A 139 -35.33 -16.64 8.63
CA VAL A 139 -36.75 -16.31 8.55
C VAL A 139 -37.27 -16.27 9.97
N ASP A 140 -37.83 -15.14 10.38
CA ASP A 140 -38.50 -15.04 11.68
C ASP A 140 -39.91 -15.64 11.58
N GLU A 141 -40.15 -16.73 12.32
CA GLU A 141 -41.40 -17.49 12.31
C GLU A 141 -42.59 -16.67 12.80
N THR A 142 -42.33 -15.62 13.60
CA THR A 142 -43.34 -14.76 14.21
C THR A 142 -43.90 -13.71 13.26
N THR A 143 -43.06 -13.17 12.36
CA THR A 143 -43.39 -12.05 11.47
C THR A 143 -43.43 -12.44 9.99
N LYS A 144 -42.99 -13.66 9.63
CA LYS A 144 -42.77 -14.12 8.24
C LYS A 144 -41.86 -13.20 7.43
N CYS A 145 -41.03 -12.40 8.11
CA CYS A 145 -40.04 -11.53 7.49
C CYS A 145 -38.70 -12.28 7.38
N ALA A 146 -37.95 -12.00 6.31
CA ALA A 146 -36.59 -12.49 6.14
C ALA A 146 -35.61 -11.48 6.72
N VAL A 147 -34.75 -11.91 7.64
CA VAL A 147 -33.63 -11.13 8.16
C VAL A 147 -32.39 -11.51 7.38
N LEU A 148 -31.82 -10.56 6.65
CA LEU A 148 -30.55 -10.69 5.93
C LEU A 148 -29.47 -9.96 6.73
N SER A 149 -28.44 -10.67 7.19
CA SER A 149 -27.29 -10.07 7.85
C SER A 149 -26.09 -10.12 6.91
N LEU A 150 -25.56 -8.95 6.58
CA LEU A 150 -24.47 -8.72 5.65
C LEU A 150 -23.23 -8.29 6.43
N SER A 151 -22.12 -9.02 6.30
CA SER A 151 -20.84 -8.62 6.91
C SER A 151 -19.87 -8.10 5.85
N THR A 152 -19.14 -7.02 6.18
CA THR A 152 -18.18 -6.39 5.26
C THR A 152 -16.77 -6.34 5.84
N THR A 153 -15.77 -6.46 4.96
CA THR A 153 -14.32 -6.56 5.29
C THR A 153 -13.75 -5.44 6.15
N HIS A 154 -14.22 -4.19 5.99
CA HIS A 154 -13.51 -3.04 6.57
C HIS A 154 -14.04 -2.60 7.93
N ASP A 155 -15.31 -2.84 8.23
CA ASP A 155 -15.93 -2.28 9.45
C ASP A 155 -16.26 -3.32 10.52
N ASN A 156 -16.13 -4.64 10.25
CA ASN A 156 -16.70 -5.70 11.10
C ASN A 156 -18.20 -5.47 11.45
N ASN A 157 -18.85 -4.51 10.78
CA ASN A 157 -20.23 -4.15 11.02
C ASN A 157 -21.08 -5.13 10.23
N THR A 158 -21.84 -5.92 10.98
CA THR A 158 -22.92 -6.72 10.42
C THR A 158 -24.14 -5.82 10.27
N GLU A 159 -24.47 -5.45 9.03
CA GLU A 159 -25.73 -4.76 8.76
C GLU A 159 -26.85 -5.79 8.67
N THR A 160 -27.84 -5.67 9.54
CA THR A 160 -29.03 -6.53 9.54
C THR A 160 -30.18 -5.81 8.86
N LEU A 161 -30.65 -6.35 7.74
CA LEU A 161 -31.81 -5.89 7.00
C LEU A 161 -33.01 -6.78 7.31
N LEU A 162 -34.16 -6.17 7.63
CA LEU A 162 -35.45 -6.85 7.73
C LEU A 162 -36.21 -6.66 6.42
N LEU A 163 -36.54 -7.76 5.74
CA LEU A 163 -37.28 -7.75 4.50
C LEU A 163 -38.66 -8.36 4.67
N ALA A 164 -39.66 -7.65 4.16
CA ALA A 164 -40.99 -8.20 3.95
C ALA A 164 -40.97 -9.23 2.81
N PRO A 165 -41.86 -10.23 2.82
CA PRO A 165 -41.82 -11.34 1.85
C PRO A 165 -41.92 -10.89 0.38
N ASN A 166 -42.68 -9.83 0.08
CA ASN A 166 -42.73 -9.23 -1.26
C ASN A 166 -41.42 -8.56 -1.67
N THR A 167 -40.71 -7.92 -0.74
CA THR A 167 -39.42 -7.28 -1.00
C THR A 167 -38.31 -8.30 -1.27
N VAL A 168 -38.42 -9.52 -0.72
CA VAL A 168 -37.46 -10.61 -0.98
C VAL A 168 -37.57 -11.10 -2.43
N ASP A 169 -38.79 -11.26 -2.95
CA ASP A 169 -39.01 -11.68 -4.34
C ASP A 169 -38.51 -10.63 -5.34
N ASP A 170 -38.74 -9.34 -5.05
CA ASP A 170 -38.23 -8.24 -5.87
C ASP A 170 -36.69 -8.17 -5.83
N LEU A 171 -36.08 -8.31 -4.63
CA LEU A 171 -34.62 -8.35 -4.48
C LEU A 171 -34.01 -9.53 -5.26
N LEU A 172 -34.64 -10.71 -5.21
CA LEU A 172 -34.16 -11.89 -5.92
C LEU A 172 -34.20 -11.70 -7.44
N ARG A 173 -35.27 -11.08 -7.97
CA ARG A 173 -35.35 -10.72 -9.40
C ARG A 173 -34.25 -9.76 -9.82
N GLU A 174 -34.00 -8.71 -9.03
CA GLU A 174 -32.95 -7.74 -9.31
C GLU A 174 -31.54 -8.37 -9.25
N LEU A 175 -31.26 -9.20 -8.24
CA LEU A 175 -29.98 -9.90 -8.12
C LEU A 175 -29.72 -10.87 -9.28
N VAL A 176 -30.75 -11.57 -9.75
CA VAL A 176 -30.65 -12.43 -10.95
C VAL A 176 -30.34 -11.59 -12.18
N ASN A 177 -31.04 -10.46 -12.38
CA ASN A 177 -30.79 -9.56 -13.51
C ASN A 177 -29.36 -8.98 -13.50
N ILE A 178 -28.86 -8.59 -12.32
CA ILE A 178 -27.48 -8.14 -12.14
C ILE A 178 -26.49 -9.26 -12.50
N LYS A 179 -26.75 -10.49 -12.05
CA LYS A 179 -25.92 -11.66 -12.38
C LYS A 179 -25.83 -11.86 -13.90
N THR A 180 -26.95 -11.85 -14.63
CA THR A 180 -26.94 -12.03 -16.08
C THR A 180 -26.18 -10.90 -16.80
N LYS A 181 -26.32 -9.65 -16.35
CA LYS A 181 -25.56 -8.53 -16.90
C LYS A 181 -24.06 -8.65 -16.63
N MET A 182 -23.66 -9.10 -15.44
CA MET A 182 -22.26 -9.35 -15.10
C MET A 182 -21.65 -10.50 -15.90
N GLU A 183 -22.40 -11.58 -16.13
CA GLU A 183 -21.97 -12.70 -16.98
C GLU A 183 -21.77 -12.27 -18.44
N ASN A 184 -22.68 -11.44 -18.97
CA ASN A 184 -22.53 -10.87 -20.32
C ASN A 184 -21.30 -9.95 -20.42
N LEU A 185 -21.05 -9.11 -19.41
CA LEU A 185 -19.84 -8.27 -19.36
C LEU A 185 -18.55 -9.10 -19.35
N LYS A 186 -18.55 -10.22 -18.61
CA LYS A 186 -17.41 -11.16 -18.57
C LYS A 186 -17.16 -11.87 -19.91
N GLN A 187 -18.18 -12.06 -20.74
CA GLN A 187 -18.02 -12.62 -22.10
C GLN A 187 -17.51 -11.59 -23.11
N VAL A 188 -17.62 -10.30 -22.82
CA VAL A 188 -17.21 -9.20 -23.69
C VAL A 188 -15.82 -8.64 -23.35
N MET A 189 -15.35 -8.80 -22.11
CA MET A 189 -13.95 -8.56 -21.69
C MET A 189 -13.02 -9.71 -22.09
#